data_AF-A0A371GQR5-F1
#
_entry.id   AF-A0A371GQR5-F1
#
_cell.length_a   1.000
_cell.length_b   1.000
_cell.length_c   1.000
_cell.angle_alpha   90.00
_cell.angle_beta   90.00
_cell.angle_gamma   90.00
#
_symmetry.space_group_name_H-M   'P 1'
#
loop_
_entity.id
_entity.type
_entity.pdbx_description
1 polymer ?
#
loop_
_entity_poly.entity_id
_entity_poly.type
_entity_poly.pdbx_seq_one_letter_code
_entity_poly.pdbx_strand_id
1 'polypeptide(L)'
;MGFSVTTLIFLGIGVVASLCTRICFNRGPSANLFHLTLVLTATICCWMMWAIVYLAQMKPLIVPILSEELMRIYLRNHGLYVYDPEETMEALVMTN
;
A
#
# COMPACT_ATOMS: atom_id res chain seq x y z
N MET A 1 -6.97 1.47 -6.46
CA MET A 1 -7.29 2.91 -6.57
C MET A 1 -6.19 3.55 -7.38
N GLY A 2 -6.51 4.26 -8.48
CA GLY A 2 -5.48 4.89 -9.30
C GLY A 2 -4.79 6.05 -8.56
N PHE A 3 -3.56 6.37 -8.95
CA PHE A 3 -2.76 7.47 -8.39
C PHE A 3 -3.55 8.78 -8.24
N SER A 4 -4.28 9.16 -9.30
CA SER A 4 -5.07 10.38 -9.35
C SER A 4 -6.23 10.38 -8.34
N VAL A 5 -6.91 9.24 -8.16
CA VAL A 5 -8.06 9.14 -7.26
C VAL A 5 -7.60 9.34 -5.81
N THR A 6 -6.55 8.65 -5.39
CA THR A 6 -6.04 8.79 -4.01
C THR A 6 -5.49 10.20 -3.75
N THR A 7 -4.85 10.81 -4.74
CA THR A 7 -4.36 12.19 -4.63
C THR A 7 -5.51 13.18 -4.41
N LEU A 8 -6.62 13.04 -5.13
CA LEU A 8 -7.82 13.87 -4.92
C LEU A 8 -8.44 13.66 -3.53
N ILE A 9 -8.41 12.43 -3.02
CA ILE A 9 -8.89 12.13 -1.65
C ILE A 9 -8.05 12.87 -0.62
N PHE A 10 -6.72 12.79 -0.68
CA PHE A 10 -5.83 13.49 0.26
C PHE A 10 -5.98 15.01 0.15
N LEU A 11 -6.15 15.55 -1.06
CA LEU A 11 -6.42 16.97 -1.27
C LEU A 11 -7.74 17.38 -0.61
N GLY A 12 -8.81 16.61 -0.83
CA GLY A 12 -10.12 16.86 -0.21
C GLY A 12 -10.05 16.82 1.32
N ILE A 13 -9.39 15.81 1.89
CA ILE A 13 -9.17 15.70 3.34
C ILE A 13 -8.38 16.91 3.86
N GLY A 14 -7.32 17.33 3.16
CA GLY A 14 -6.52 18.49 3.56
C GLY A 14 -7.31 19.80 3.59
N VAL A 15 -8.18 20.02 2.60
CA VAL A 15 -9.07 21.18 2.55
C VAL A 15 -10.09 21.13 3.70
N VAL A 16 -10.78 20.00 3.87
CA VAL A 16 -11.79 19.84 4.92
C VAL A 16 -11.16 20.00 6.30
N ALA A 17 -10.03 19.34 6.58
CA ALA A 17 -9.33 19.45 7.86
C ALA A 17 -8.85 20.88 8.15
N SER A 18 -8.40 21.61 7.12
CA SER A 18 -7.99 23.01 7.25
C SER A 18 -9.17 23.93 7.57
N LEU A 19 -10.33 23.70 6.96
CA LEU A 19 -11.57 24.43 7.27
C LEU A 19 -12.07 24.09 8.68
N CYS A 20 -12.13 22.80 9.03
CA CYS A 20 -12.53 22.34 10.35
C CYS A 20 -11.64 22.91 11.45
N THR A 21 -10.33 22.97 11.25
CA THR A 21 -9.43 23.56 12.26
C THR A 21 -9.67 25.05 12.45
N ARG A 22 -9.94 25.82 11.38
CA ARG A 22 -10.31 27.24 11.51
C ARG A 22 -11.65 27.47 12.21
N ILE A 23 -12.65 26.62 11.92
CA ILE A 23 -14.01 26.79 12.45
C ILE A 23 -14.08 26.31 13.91
N CYS A 24 -13.49 25.16 14.23
CA CYS A 24 -13.60 24.53 15.54
C CYS A 24 -12.58 25.06 16.56
N PHE A 25 -11.42 25.54 16.11
CA PHE A 25 -10.33 25.99 16.98
C PHE A 25 -9.96 27.44 16.65
N ASN A 26 -10.67 28.40 17.24
CA ASN A 26 -10.39 29.82 17.10
C ASN A 26 -9.83 30.41 18.40
N ARG A 27 -8.56 30.10 18.71
CA ARG A 27 -7.89 30.54 19.95
C ARG A 27 -7.02 31.79 19.79
N GLY A 28 -6.89 32.32 18.58
CA GLY A 28 -6.16 33.55 18.26
C GLY A 28 -5.35 33.42 16.96
N PRO A 29 -4.90 34.54 16.36
CA PRO A 29 -4.27 34.53 15.04
C PRO A 29 -3.04 33.61 14.92
N SER A 30 -2.17 33.60 15.94
CA SER A 30 -0.95 32.79 15.98
C SER A 30 -1.26 31.29 16.14
N ALA A 31 -2.17 30.93 17.05
CA ALA A 31 -2.60 29.55 17.26
C ALA A 31 -3.29 28.98 16.02
N ASN A 32 -4.15 29.77 15.36
CA ASN A 32 -4.83 29.35 14.14
C ASN A 32 -3.83 29.10 13.00
N LEU A 33 -2.83 29.98 12.85
CA LEU A 33 -1.79 29.82 11.83
C LEU A 33 -0.92 28.57 12.10
N PHE A 34 -0.61 28.31 13.37
CA PHE A 34 0.08 27.10 13.79
C PHE A 34 -0.72 25.83 13.48
N HIS A 35 -2.01 25.78 13.85
CA HIS A 35 -2.88 24.64 13.57
C HIS A 35 -3.03 24.38 12.07
N LEU A 36 -3.21 25.43 11.26
CA LEU A 36 -3.25 25.30 9.80
C LEU A 36 -1.94 24.75 9.23
N THR A 37 -0.81 25.26 9.70
CA THR A 37 0.51 24.82 9.23
C THR A 37 0.72 23.33 9.56
N LEU A 38 0.35 22.89 10.76
CA LEU A 38 0.44 21.49 11.15
C LEU A 38 -0.45 20.58 10.29
N VAL A 39 -1.71 20.96 10.05
CA VAL A 39 -2.64 20.15 9.26
C VAL A 39 -2.16 20.03 7.80
N LEU A 40 -1.74 21.14 7.19
CA LEU A 40 -1.22 21.12 5.82
C LEU A 40 0.07 20.31 5.72
N THR A 41 1.00 20.50 6.65
CA THR A 41 2.26 19.75 6.64
C THR A 41 2.03 18.25 6.83
N ALA A 42 1.17 17.86 7.78
CA ALA A 42 0.84 16.47 8.02
C ALA A 42 0.19 15.82 6.79
N THR A 43 -0.79 16.49 6.18
CA THR A 43 -1.51 15.96 5.02
C THR A 43 -0.60 15.81 3.80
N ILE A 44 0.26 16.80 3.52
CA ILE A 44 1.25 16.73 2.44
C ILE A 44 2.26 15.61 2.71
N CYS A 45 2.79 15.50 3.93
CA CYS A 45 3.79 14.49 4.27
C CYS A 45 3.22 13.07 4.15
N CYS A 46 2.00 12.84 4.66
CA CYS A 46 1.31 11.57 4.51
C CYS A 46 1.02 11.23 3.04
N TRP A 47 0.59 12.22 2.24
CA TRP A 47 0.39 12.04 0.81
C TRP A 47 1.71 11.72 0.09
N MET A 48 2.80 12.41 0.42
CA MET A 48 4.13 12.16 -0.16
C MET A 48 4.62 10.74 0.14
N MET A 49 4.53 10.30 1.40
CA MET A 49 4.93 8.95 1.79
C MET A 49 4.13 7.91 0.99
N TRP A 50 2.81 8.06 0.90
CA TRP A 50 1.96 7.19 0.11
C TRP A 50 2.31 7.21 -1.40
N ALA A 51 2.51 8.40 -1.96
CA ALA A 51 2.83 8.58 -3.37
C ALA A 51 4.15 7.91 -3.75
N ILE A 52 5.18 8.05 -2.90
CA ILE A 52 6.49 7.44 -3.13
C ILE A 52 6.38 5.90 -3.16
N VAL A 53 5.71 5.28 -2.17
CA VAL A 53 5.56 3.82 -2.16
C VAL A 53 4.70 3.31 -3.32
N TYR A 54 3.69 4.08 -3.72
CA TYR A 54 2.87 3.75 -4.89
C TYR A 54 3.70 3.78 -6.18
N LEU A 55 4.49 4.86 -6.38
CA LEU A 55 5.32 5.00 -7.57
C LEU A 55 6.43 3.95 -7.64
N ALA A 56 6.99 3.55 -6.50
CA ALA A 56 7.98 2.47 -6.43
C ALA A 56 7.45 1.12 -6.95
N GLN A 57 6.13 0.90 -6.93
CA GLN A 57 5.49 -0.34 -7.34
C GLN A 57 4.98 -0.32 -8.79
N MET A 58 4.98 0.82 -9.49
CA MET A 58 4.38 0.93 -10.84
C MET A 58 5.16 0.19 -11.93
N LYS A 59 6.48 0.06 -11.76
CA LYS A 59 7.35 -0.79 -12.59
C LYS A 59 8.37 -1.49 -11.69
N PRO A 60 7.98 -2.61 -11.06
CA PRO A 60 8.87 -3.30 -10.14
C PRO A 60 10.02 -3.94 -10.91
N LEU A 61 11.25 -3.72 -10.44
CA LEU A 61 12.46 -4.36 -10.97
C LEU A 61 12.75 -5.69 -10.26
N ILE A 62 12.23 -5.84 -9.04
CA ILE A 62 12.41 -7.01 -8.18
C ILE A 62 11.06 -7.69 -8.06
N VAL A 63 11.01 -8.96 -8.44
CA VAL A 63 9.86 -9.84 -8.23
C VAL A 63 10.07 -10.62 -6.93
N PRO A 64 8.99 -10.97 -6.21
CA PRO A 64 9.10 -11.81 -5.03
C PRO A 64 9.66 -13.19 -5.40
N ILE A 65 10.63 -13.68 -4.64
CA ILE A 65 11.17 -15.05 -4.78
C ILE A 65 10.33 -15.95 -3.88
N LEU A 66 9.70 -16.96 -4.48
CA LEU A 66 8.86 -17.93 -3.78
C LEU A 66 9.61 -19.25 -3.64
N SER A 67 9.62 -19.86 -2.45
CA SER A 67 10.15 -21.21 -2.31
C SER A 67 9.21 -22.22 -2.97
N GLU A 68 9.76 -23.32 -3.47
CA GLU A 68 9.01 -24.39 -4.14
C GLU A 68 7.84 -24.90 -3.29
N GLU A 69 8.06 -25.08 -1.99
CA GLU A 69 7.00 -25.50 -1.07
C GLU A 69 5.86 -24.48 -0.98
N LEU A 70 6.19 -23.19 -0.85
CA LEU A 70 5.18 -22.13 -0.78
C LEU A 70 4.45 -21.97 -2.12
N MET A 71 5.14 -22.23 -3.23
CA MET A 71 4.55 -22.27 -4.57
C MET A 71 3.55 -23.42 -4.72
N ARG A 72 3.89 -24.64 -4.27
CA ARG A 72 2.96 -25.78 -4.26
C ARG A 72 1.74 -25.52 -3.37
N ILE A 73 1.93 -24.93 -2.18
CA ILE A 73 0.84 -24.57 -1.27
C ILE A 73 -0.06 -23.50 -1.89
N TYR A 74 0.53 -22.47 -2.50
CA TYR A 74 -0.21 -21.39 -3.16
C TYR A 74 -1.08 -21.94 -4.31
N LEU A 75 -0.50 -22.76 -5.18
CA LEU A 75 -1.19 -23.41 -6.29
C LEU A 75 -2.29 -24.35 -5.81
N ARG A 76 -2.06 -25.09 -4.72
CA ARG A 76 -3.08 -25.95 -4.09
C ARG A 76 -4.26 -25.12 -3.58
N ASN A 77 -4.00 -24.07 -2.81
CA ASN A 77 -5.05 -23.24 -2.21
C ASN A 77 -5.87 -22.47 -3.26
N HIS A 78 -5.25 -22.10 -4.37
CA HIS A 78 -5.93 -21.45 -5.49
C HIS A 78 -6.54 -22.43 -6.52
N GLY A 79 -6.45 -23.75 -6.29
CA GLY A 79 -7.03 -24.76 -7.19
C GLY A 79 -6.36 -24.84 -8.57
N LEU A 80 -5.14 -24.30 -8.69
CA LEU A 80 -4.35 -24.25 -9.93
C LEU A 80 -3.25 -25.31 -9.96
N TYR A 81 -3.21 -26.20 -8.97
CA TYR A 81 -2.24 -27.28 -8.91
C TYR A 81 -2.58 -28.35 -9.95
N VAL A 82 -1.88 -28.34 -11.08
CA VAL A 82 -1.87 -29.46 -12.02
C VAL A 82 -0.93 -30.51 -11.44
N TYR A 83 -1.49 -31.64 -11.03
CA TYR A 83 -0.71 -32.76 -10.53
C TYR A 83 0.04 -33.41 -11.70
N ASP A 84 1.37 -33.32 -11.67
CA ASP A 84 2.23 -34.03 -12.61
C ASP A 84 2.67 -35.39 -11.99
N PRO A 85 2.15 -36.53 -12.49
CA PRO A 85 2.41 -37.84 -11.89
C PRO A 85 3.86 -38.29 -12.04
N GLU A 86 4.57 -37.81 -13.07
CA GLU A 86 5.94 -38.25 -13.38
C GLU A 86 6.95 -37.70 -12.37
N GLU A 87 6.87 -36.41 -12.03
CA GLU A 87 7.74 -35.75 -11.04
C GLU A 87 7.52 -36.27 -9.61
N THR A 88 6.27 -36.60 -9.26
CA THR A 88 5.95 -37.15 -7.93
C THR A 88 6.38 -38.59 -7.76
N MET A 89 6.38 -39.40 -8.83
CA MET A 89 6.92 -40.75 -8.79
C MET A 89 8.45 -40.74 -8.66
N GLU A 90 9.17 -39.86 -9.35
CA GLU A 90 10.63 -39.75 -9.20
C GLU A 90 11.04 -39.32 -7.79
N ALA A 91 10.33 -38.36 -7.19
CA ALA A 91 10.57 -37.93 -5.81
C ALA A 91 10.28 -39.04 -4.77
N LEU A 92 9.24 -39.86 -5.01
CA LEU A 92 8.91 -41.01 -4.16
C LEU A 92 9.95 -42.13 -4.30
N VAL A 93 10.48 -42.37 -5.49
CA VAL A 93 11.55 -43.37 -5.74
C VAL A 93 12.88 -42.93 -5.13
N MET A 94 13.20 -41.64 -5.11
CA MET A 94 14.43 -41.14 -4.47
C MET A 94 14.38 -41.08 -2.94
N THR A 95 13.21 -41.24 -2.32
CA THR A 95 13.04 -41.21 -0.86
C THR A 95 12.98 -42.62 -0.23
N ASN A 96 13.02 -43.68 -1.05
CA ASN A 96 12.93 -45.09 -0.64
C ASN A 96 14.22 -45.84 -1.02
#